data_AF-A0A954IMF8-F1
#
_entry.id   AF-A0A954IMF8-F1
#
_cell.length_a   1.000
_cell.length_b   1.000
_cell.length_c   1.000
_cell.angle_alpha   90.00
_cell.angle_beta   90.00
_cell.angle_gamma   90.00
#
_symmetry.space_group_name_H-M   'P 1'
#
loop_
_entity.id
_entity.type
_entity.pdbx_description
1 polymer ?
#
loop_
_entity_poly.entity_id
_entity_poly.type
_entity_poly.pdbx_seq_one_letter_code
_entity_poly.pdbx_strand_id
1 'polypeptide(L)'
;MINSKPRPLMVVNVVGLTWEMIGDHTPHIRRVLERGFGRPMQTILPAVTCSVQASLLTGMTPSEHGIVANGWYDRGLAEVMFWKQSNHLIEAERIYQTARTRSEEHTTAKMFWWYNMYADVAWSVTPRPSYPADGRKIPDIYSDPAGLRDELQHRLGRFPLFNFWGPTADIRSTRWIADASVDVWKQHSPSLLLV
;
A
#
# COMPACT_ATOMS: atom_id res chain seq x y z
N MET A 1 0.64 -19.04 -27.98
CA MET A 1 0.28 -18.74 -26.58
C MET A 1 1.54 -18.84 -25.74
N ILE A 2 2.06 -17.71 -25.23
CA ILE A 2 3.22 -17.73 -24.32
C ILE A 2 2.65 -18.09 -22.95
N ASN A 3 2.55 -19.39 -22.68
CA ASN A 3 2.17 -19.93 -21.38
C ASN A 3 3.38 -19.91 -20.44
N SER A 4 3.86 -18.71 -20.10
CA SER A 4 4.87 -18.54 -19.06
C SER A 4 4.20 -17.89 -17.86
N LYS A 5 4.18 -18.60 -16.74
CA LYS A 5 3.80 -18.06 -15.42
C LYS A 5 4.42 -16.67 -15.27
N PRO A 6 3.63 -15.62 -14.95
CA PRO A 6 4.15 -14.27 -14.87
C PRO A 6 5.31 -14.21 -13.88
N ARG A 7 6.40 -13.52 -14.26
CA ARG A 7 7.52 -13.30 -13.35
C ARG A 7 7.00 -12.51 -12.14
N PRO A 8 7.19 -13.00 -10.91
CA PRO A 8 6.75 -12.30 -9.74
C PRO A 8 7.36 -10.89 -9.67
N LEU A 9 6.53 -9.88 -9.40
CA LEU A 9 6.94 -8.48 -9.28
C LEU A 9 6.64 -7.98 -7.87
N MET A 10 7.64 -7.36 -7.24
CA MET A 10 7.46 -6.63 -5.99
C MET A 10 7.67 -5.14 -6.25
N VAL A 11 6.71 -4.32 -5.84
CA VAL A 11 6.79 -2.86 -5.87
C VAL A 11 6.84 -2.37 -4.43
N VAL A 12 7.93 -1.70 -4.06
CA VAL A 12 8.13 -1.14 -2.72
C VAL A 12 8.00 0.37 -2.80
N ASN A 13 7.01 0.92 -2.09
CA ASN A 13 6.74 2.34 -1.99
C ASN A 13 7.34 2.94 -0.72
N VAL A 14 8.47 3.61 -0.88
CA VAL A 14 9.13 4.31 0.22
C VAL A 14 8.66 5.76 0.25
N VAL A 15 7.63 6.03 1.04
CA VAL A 15 7.03 7.38 1.15
C VAL A 15 8.08 8.40 1.59
N GLY A 16 8.21 9.48 0.82
CA GLY A 16 9.15 10.58 1.10
C GLY A 16 10.59 10.34 0.65
N LEU A 17 10.92 9.18 0.07
CA LEU A 17 12.24 8.93 -0.50
C LEU A 17 12.42 9.77 -1.78
N THR A 18 13.46 10.59 -1.79
CA THR A 18 13.91 11.34 -2.98
C THR A 18 15.16 10.68 -3.56
N TRP A 19 15.50 11.03 -4.81
CA TRP A 19 16.67 10.47 -5.48
C TRP A 19 17.97 10.82 -4.75
N GLU A 20 18.05 12.03 -4.23
CA GLU A 20 19.20 12.60 -3.51
C GLU A 20 19.45 11.90 -2.16
N MET A 21 18.45 11.22 -1.61
CA MET A 21 18.58 10.42 -0.38
C MET A 21 19.22 9.05 -0.62
N ILE A 22 19.41 8.64 -1.88
CA ILE A 22 20.01 7.34 -2.20
C ILE A 22 21.53 7.44 -2.10
N GLY A 23 22.09 6.80 -1.07
CA GLY A 23 23.47 7.03 -0.62
C GLY A 23 24.02 5.90 0.26
N ASP A 24 25.05 6.19 1.04
CA ASP A 24 25.77 5.18 1.86
C ASP A 24 24.88 4.58 2.95
N HIS A 25 23.85 5.30 3.35
CA HIS A 25 22.84 4.86 4.31
C HIS A 25 21.69 4.05 3.68
N THR A 26 21.66 3.87 2.36
CA THR A 26 20.69 3.01 1.66
C THR A 26 21.39 1.94 0.79
N PRO A 27 22.31 1.15 1.37
CA PRO A 27 23.20 0.26 0.61
C PRO A 27 22.44 -0.83 -0.17
N HIS A 28 21.27 -1.25 0.33
CA HIS A 28 20.43 -2.22 -0.36
C HIS A 28 19.75 -1.63 -1.61
N ILE A 29 19.25 -0.39 -1.53
CA ILE A 29 18.66 0.30 -2.69
C ILE A 29 19.76 0.53 -3.73
N ARG A 30 20.92 1.04 -3.31
CA ARG A 30 22.06 1.24 -4.21
C ARG A 30 22.45 -0.05 -4.95
N ARG A 31 22.54 -1.17 -4.24
CA ARG A 31 22.85 -2.48 -4.85
C ARG A 31 21.82 -2.90 -5.91
N VAL A 32 20.54 -2.59 -5.71
CA VAL A 32 19.49 -2.85 -6.71
C VAL A 32 19.71 -1.98 -7.95
N LEU A 33 20.06 -0.71 -7.77
CA LEU A 33 20.37 0.20 -8.88
C LEU A 33 21.60 -0.24 -9.67
N GLU A 34 22.67 -0.64 -9.00
CA GLU A 34 23.93 -1.10 -9.63
C GLU A 34 23.76 -2.38 -10.45
N ARG A 35 22.90 -3.30 -9.99
CA ARG A 35 22.61 -4.56 -10.70
C ARG A 35 21.53 -4.40 -11.78
N GLY A 36 20.78 -3.31 -11.72
CA GLY A 36 19.65 -3.03 -12.61
C GLY A 36 19.75 -1.63 -13.18
N PHE A 37 18.74 -0.81 -12.91
CA PHE A 37 18.73 0.60 -13.30
C PHE A 37 17.95 1.42 -12.28
N GLY A 38 18.18 2.73 -12.29
CA GLY A 38 17.39 3.71 -11.53
C GLY A 38 17.33 5.04 -12.25
N ARG A 39 16.24 5.77 -12.05
CA ARG A 39 16.08 7.16 -12.47
C ARG A 39 15.20 7.91 -11.48
N PRO A 40 15.42 9.23 -11.29
CA PRO A 40 14.46 10.06 -10.59
C PRO A 40 13.12 10.06 -11.33
N MET A 41 12.02 10.07 -10.58
CA MET A 41 10.65 10.12 -11.11
C MET A 41 10.04 11.47 -10.76
N GLN A 42 9.55 12.20 -11.77
CA GLN A 42 8.78 13.41 -11.54
C GLN A 42 7.39 13.02 -11.00
N THR A 43 6.97 13.69 -9.93
CA THR A 43 5.68 13.44 -9.29
C THR A 43 4.58 14.34 -9.85
N ILE A 44 3.33 13.98 -9.57
CA ILE A 44 2.15 14.79 -9.87
C ILE A 44 2.00 15.95 -8.87
N LEU A 45 1.10 16.90 -9.17
CA LEU A 45 0.63 17.92 -8.23
C LEU A 45 -0.86 17.69 -7.90
N PRO A 46 -1.26 17.64 -6.60
CA PRO A 46 -0.43 17.78 -5.41
C PRO A 46 0.36 16.51 -5.04
N ALA A 47 1.62 16.69 -4.64
CA ALA A 47 2.55 15.61 -4.28
C ALA A 47 2.30 15.06 -2.86
N VAL A 48 1.06 14.67 -2.56
CA VAL A 48 0.67 14.08 -1.28
C VAL A 48 0.32 12.61 -1.43
N THR A 49 0.49 11.84 -0.35
CA THR A 49 0.42 10.37 -0.34
C THR A 49 -0.76 9.78 -1.09
N CYS A 50 -1.99 10.23 -0.79
CA CYS A 50 -3.20 9.66 -1.40
C CYS A 50 -3.25 9.87 -2.92
N SER A 51 -2.98 11.09 -3.38
CA SER A 51 -2.99 11.43 -4.80
C SER A 51 -1.88 10.70 -5.55
N VAL A 52 -0.65 10.74 -5.05
CA VAL A 52 0.50 10.10 -5.71
C VAL A 52 0.31 8.59 -5.79
N GLN A 53 -0.14 7.95 -4.71
CA GLN A 53 -0.38 6.50 -4.74
C GLN A 53 -1.52 6.10 -5.66
N ALA A 54 -2.60 6.89 -5.73
CA ALA A 54 -3.68 6.65 -6.69
C ALA A 54 -3.18 6.79 -8.13
N SER A 55 -2.36 7.80 -8.43
CA SER A 55 -1.72 7.93 -9.75
C SER A 55 -0.79 6.77 -10.07
N LEU A 56 0.05 6.31 -9.12
CA LEU A 56 0.91 5.14 -9.32
C LEU A 56 0.11 3.86 -9.59
N LEU A 57 -1.04 3.69 -8.93
CA LEU A 57 -1.90 2.52 -9.09
C LEU A 57 -2.71 2.54 -10.38
N THR A 58 -2.90 3.69 -11.03
CA THR A 58 -3.83 3.84 -12.17
C THR A 58 -3.14 4.31 -13.45
N GLY A 59 -1.97 4.93 -13.35
CA GLY A 59 -1.33 5.65 -14.45
C GLY A 59 -2.02 6.97 -14.82
N MET A 60 -3.00 7.42 -14.03
CA MET A 60 -3.83 8.58 -14.33
C MET A 60 -3.50 9.79 -13.45
N THR A 61 -3.95 10.97 -13.83
CA THR A 61 -3.84 12.21 -13.04
C THR A 61 -4.95 12.34 -11.98
N PRO A 62 -4.80 13.21 -10.96
CA PRO A 62 -5.85 13.46 -9.97
C PRO A 62 -7.22 13.83 -10.53
N SER A 63 -7.26 14.54 -11.65
CA SER A 63 -8.51 14.89 -12.35
C SER A 63 -9.23 13.70 -12.97
N GLU A 64 -8.52 12.60 -13.22
CA GLU A 64 -9.05 11.40 -13.87
C GLU A 64 -9.39 10.30 -12.86
N HIS A 65 -8.56 10.10 -11.82
CA HIS A 65 -8.82 9.07 -10.81
C HIS A 65 -9.57 9.59 -9.57
N GLY A 66 -9.89 10.89 -9.51
CA GLY A 66 -10.72 11.52 -8.48
C GLY A 66 -10.04 11.82 -7.13
N ILE A 67 -8.81 11.35 -6.93
CA ILE A 67 -8.10 11.51 -5.64
C ILE A 67 -7.19 12.75 -5.67
N VAL A 68 -7.71 13.86 -5.18
CA VAL A 68 -7.04 15.17 -5.27
C VAL A 68 -6.25 15.59 -4.03
N ALA A 69 -6.40 14.89 -2.90
CA ALA A 69 -5.67 15.20 -1.66
C ALA A 69 -5.69 14.03 -0.67
N ASN A 70 -4.97 14.18 0.45
CA ASN A 70 -5.09 13.26 1.62
C ASN A 70 -6.44 13.42 2.35
N GLY A 71 -7.14 14.52 2.11
CA GLY A 71 -8.50 14.75 2.58
C GLY A 71 -9.14 15.93 1.88
N TRP A 72 -10.47 15.95 1.86
CA TRP A 72 -11.27 16.99 1.22
C TRP A 72 -12.59 17.16 1.95
N TYR A 73 -13.28 18.26 1.66
CA TYR A 73 -14.65 18.48 2.13
C TYR A 73 -15.63 17.80 1.18
N ASP A 74 -16.36 16.81 1.68
CA ASP A 74 -17.45 16.17 0.96
C ASP A 74 -18.71 17.02 1.08
N ARG A 75 -19.17 17.59 -0.05
CA ARG A 75 -20.32 18.48 -0.07
C ARG A 75 -21.65 17.76 0.11
N GLY A 76 -21.74 16.48 -0.28
CA GLY A 76 -22.96 15.70 -0.11
C GLY A 76 -23.21 15.33 1.35
N LEU A 77 -22.12 15.13 2.11
CA LEU A 77 -22.18 14.83 3.54
C LEU A 77 -22.03 16.07 4.43
N ALA A 78 -21.55 17.18 3.88
CA ALA A 78 -21.13 18.36 4.61
C ALA A 78 -20.02 18.08 5.65
N GLU A 79 -19.12 17.13 5.35
CA GLU A 79 -18.09 16.65 6.26
C GLU A 79 -16.68 16.85 5.70
N VAL A 80 -15.71 17.16 6.58
CA VAL A 80 -14.29 17.10 6.23
C VAL A 80 -13.78 15.68 6.39
N MET A 81 -13.32 15.09 5.29
CA MET A 81 -12.93 13.69 5.21
C MET A 81 -11.43 13.56 4.99
N PHE A 82 -10.71 13.04 5.98
CA PHE A 82 -9.28 12.74 5.87
C PHE A 82 -9.02 11.24 5.82
N TRP A 83 -7.96 10.85 5.10
CA TRP A 83 -7.37 9.53 5.20
C TRP A 83 -8.41 8.41 4.93
N LYS A 84 -9.30 8.63 3.96
CA LYS A 84 -10.26 7.60 3.56
C LYS A 84 -9.54 6.45 2.86
N GLN A 85 -9.94 5.23 3.18
CA GLN A 85 -9.25 4.01 2.74
C GLN A 85 -10.06 3.13 1.79
N SER A 86 -11.32 3.46 1.52
CA SER A 86 -12.18 2.69 0.60
C SER A 86 -11.59 2.72 -0.81
N ASN A 87 -11.31 1.55 -1.39
CA ASN A 87 -10.77 1.44 -2.74
C ASN A 87 -11.74 1.95 -3.81
N HIS A 88 -13.05 1.97 -3.51
CA HIS A 88 -14.11 2.48 -4.40
C HIS A 88 -14.04 3.99 -4.67
N LEU A 89 -13.26 4.74 -3.88
CA LEU A 89 -13.07 6.18 -4.11
C LEU A 89 -12.16 6.49 -5.30
N ILE A 90 -11.40 5.50 -5.80
CA ILE A 90 -10.60 5.66 -7.00
C ILE A 90 -11.49 5.40 -8.21
N GLU A 91 -11.70 6.43 -9.03
CA GLU A 91 -12.62 6.43 -10.18
C GLU A 91 -11.96 5.94 -11.49
N ALA A 92 -10.77 5.35 -11.39
CA ALA A 92 -10.02 4.78 -12.51
C ALA A 92 -9.67 3.31 -12.30
N GLU A 93 -9.37 2.61 -13.39
CA GLU A 93 -8.87 1.23 -13.36
C GLU A 93 -7.50 1.18 -12.69
N ARG A 94 -7.32 0.22 -11.77
CA ARG A 94 -6.05 -0.01 -11.08
C ARG A 94 -5.25 -1.11 -11.79
N ILE A 95 -3.93 -1.02 -11.73
CA ILE A 95 -3.00 -1.96 -12.38
C ILE A 95 -3.30 -3.44 -12.09
N TYR A 96 -3.76 -3.77 -10.88
CA TYR A 96 -4.06 -5.14 -10.50
C TYR A 96 -5.39 -5.65 -11.09
N GLN A 97 -6.33 -4.76 -11.42
CA GLN A 97 -7.54 -5.11 -12.16
C GLN A 97 -7.19 -5.43 -13.61
N THR A 98 -6.40 -4.57 -14.26
CA THR A 98 -5.88 -4.83 -15.61
C THR A 98 -5.08 -6.14 -15.66
N ALA A 99 -4.25 -6.41 -14.64
CA ALA A 99 -3.45 -7.62 -14.57
C ALA A 99 -4.32 -8.88 -14.45
N ARG A 100 -5.37 -8.85 -13.64
CA ARG A 100 -6.34 -9.96 -13.51
C ARG A 100 -7.13 -10.20 -14.81
N THR A 101 -7.53 -9.14 -15.52
CA THR A 101 -8.18 -9.27 -16.83
C THR A 101 -7.26 -9.94 -17.86
N ARG A 102 -5.94 -9.72 -17.77
CA ARG A 102 -4.96 -10.36 -18.67
C ARG A 102 -4.67 -11.83 -18.31
N SER A 103 -4.85 -12.21 -17.05
CA SER A 103 -4.63 -13.58 -16.57
C SER A 103 -5.41 -13.78 -15.28
N GLU A 104 -6.40 -14.66 -15.30
CA GLU A 104 -7.23 -14.98 -14.13
C GLU A 104 -6.42 -15.59 -12.98
N GLU A 105 -5.29 -16.23 -13.29
CA GLU A 105 -4.33 -16.75 -12.30
C GLU A 105 -3.48 -15.65 -11.64
N HIS A 106 -3.52 -14.41 -12.15
CA HIS A 106 -2.74 -13.31 -11.60
C HIS A 106 -3.29 -12.89 -10.23
N THR A 107 -2.48 -13.13 -9.21
CA THR A 107 -2.80 -12.75 -7.83
C THR A 107 -2.00 -11.54 -7.39
N THR A 108 -2.66 -10.60 -6.70
CA THR A 108 -2.03 -9.43 -6.10
C THR A 108 -2.15 -9.48 -4.58
N ALA A 109 -1.07 -9.15 -3.88
CA ALA A 109 -1.07 -8.80 -2.47
C ALA A 109 -0.79 -7.30 -2.31
N LYS A 110 -1.66 -6.57 -1.63
CA LYS A 110 -1.54 -5.13 -1.39
C LYS A 110 -1.35 -4.86 0.11
N MET A 111 -0.10 -4.61 0.49
CA MET A 111 0.34 -4.40 1.87
C MET A 111 0.53 -2.90 2.13
N PHE A 112 -0.28 -2.31 3.00
CA PHE A 112 -0.15 -0.94 3.54
C PHE A 112 -0.14 0.25 2.55
N TRP A 113 -0.32 0.00 1.25
CA TRP A 113 -0.68 1.03 0.28
C TRP A 113 -2.04 1.64 0.61
N TRP A 114 -2.22 2.92 0.35
CA TRP A 114 -3.47 3.64 0.57
C TRP A 114 -4.59 3.15 -0.37
N TYR A 115 -5.84 3.46 0.00
CA TYR A 115 -7.04 2.95 -0.66
C TYR A 115 -7.07 1.41 -0.70
N ASN A 116 -6.75 0.76 0.42
CA ASN A 116 -6.60 -0.69 0.48
C ASN A 116 -7.89 -1.43 0.85
N MET A 117 -8.77 -0.78 1.63
CA MET A 117 -9.97 -1.44 2.10
C MET A 117 -10.88 -1.78 0.92
N TYR A 118 -11.30 -3.04 0.83
CA TYR A 118 -12.12 -3.56 -0.27
C TYR A 118 -11.42 -3.44 -1.63
N ALA A 119 -10.08 -3.46 -1.66
CA ALA A 119 -9.35 -3.57 -2.91
C ALA A 119 -9.58 -4.95 -3.54
N ASP A 120 -9.79 -4.97 -4.85
CA ASP A 120 -10.02 -6.18 -5.65
C ASP A 120 -8.70 -6.95 -5.87
N VAL A 121 -8.13 -7.48 -4.79
CA VAL A 121 -6.85 -8.18 -4.71
C VAL A 121 -7.01 -9.46 -3.89
N ALA A 122 -6.09 -10.42 -4.06
CA ALA A 122 -6.18 -11.71 -3.36
C ALA A 122 -5.83 -11.59 -1.87
N TRP A 123 -4.93 -10.66 -1.52
CA TRP A 123 -4.59 -10.35 -0.13
C TRP A 123 -4.43 -8.84 0.06
N SER A 124 -5.03 -8.29 1.11
CA SER A 124 -4.97 -6.88 1.49
C SER A 124 -4.68 -6.77 2.98
N VAL A 125 -3.79 -5.86 3.36
CA VAL A 125 -3.56 -5.50 4.77
C VAL A 125 -3.31 -4.01 4.88
N THR A 126 -3.97 -3.32 5.82
CA THR A 126 -3.83 -1.87 5.99
C THR A 126 -4.06 -1.48 7.46
N PRO A 127 -3.49 -0.36 7.96
CA PRO A 127 -3.69 0.01 9.35
C PRO A 127 -5.14 0.44 9.55
N ARG A 128 -5.79 -0.11 10.58
CA ARG A 128 -7.17 0.25 10.93
C ARG A 128 -7.39 0.02 12.42
N PRO A 129 -7.34 1.06 13.27
CA PRO A 129 -7.68 0.90 14.68
C PRO A 129 -9.09 0.36 14.88
N SER A 130 -9.24 -0.47 15.90
CA SER A 130 -10.52 -0.98 16.37
C SER A 130 -11.05 -0.09 17.50
N TYR A 131 -12.35 0.23 17.44
CA TYR A 131 -13.05 1.08 18.40
C TYR A 131 -14.20 0.29 19.04
N PRO A 132 -13.91 -0.50 20.09
CA PRO A 132 -14.96 -1.14 20.90
C PRO A 132 -15.90 -0.13 21.56
N ALA A 133 -17.07 -0.62 21.98
CA ALA A 133 -18.11 0.19 22.65
C ALA A 133 -17.65 0.86 23.96
N ASP A 134 -16.57 0.36 24.57
CA ASP A 134 -15.95 0.95 25.77
C ASP A 134 -15.06 2.18 25.47
N GLY A 135 -15.06 2.66 24.22
CA GLY A 135 -14.37 3.89 23.81
C GLY A 135 -12.86 3.76 23.65
N ARG A 136 -12.28 2.57 23.85
CA ARG A 136 -10.85 2.36 23.62
C ARG A 136 -10.50 2.53 22.15
N LYS A 137 -9.28 3.00 21.89
CA LYS A 137 -8.65 2.93 20.57
C LYS A 137 -7.60 1.83 20.59
N ILE A 138 -7.93 0.72 19.96
CA ILE A 138 -7.11 -0.49 19.93
C ILE A 138 -6.26 -0.44 18.65
N PRO A 139 -4.92 -0.32 18.73
CA PRO A 139 -4.02 -0.58 17.60
C PRO A 139 -4.39 -1.85 16.87
N ASP A 140 -4.61 -1.77 15.57
CA ASP A 140 -5.11 -2.91 14.82
C ASP A 140 -4.91 -2.69 13.32
N ILE A 141 -5.16 -3.74 12.56
CA ILE A 141 -5.13 -3.77 11.10
C ILE A 141 -6.45 -4.28 10.55
N TYR A 142 -6.78 -3.85 9.35
CA TYR A 142 -7.76 -4.53 8.51
C TYR A 142 -7.02 -5.45 7.55
N SER A 143 -7.59 -6.62 7.30
CA SER A 143 -7.15 -7.50 6.23
C SER A 143 -8.31 -8.07 5.44
N ASP A 144 -8.00 -8.45 4.21
CA ASP A 144 -8.84 -9.33 3.39
C ASP A 144 -7.93 -10.39 2.74
N PRO A 145 -8.15 -11.70 2.94
CA PRO A 145 -9.18 -12.31 3.78
C PRO A 145 -9.05 -11.92 5.26
N ALA A 146 -10.17 -11.97 6.00
CA ALA A 146 -10.22 -11.54 7.40
C ALA A 146 -9.26 -12.31 8.33
N GLY A 147 -9.04 -13.61 8.08
CA GLY A 147 -8.15 -14.44 8.89
C GLY A 147 -6.67 -14.02 8.85
N LEU A 148 -6.25 -13.37 7.76
CA LEU A 148 -4.85 -12.94 7.58
C LEU A 148 -4.39 -11.98 8.69
N ARG A 149 -5.30 -11.14 9.20
CA ARG A 149 -5.04 -10.26 10.35
C ARG A 149 -4.56 -11.05 11.57
N ASP A 150 -5.28 -12.10 11.93
CA ASP A 150 -5.00 -12.87 13.14
C ASP A 150 -3.71 -13.68 12.96
N GLU A 151 -3.51 -14.26 11.77
CA GLU A 151 -2.31 -15.00 11.42
C GLU A 151 -1.03 -14.14 11.48
N LEU A 152 -1.08 -12.92 10.93
CA LEU A 152 0.05 -12.00 10.97
C LEU A 152 0.33 -11.50 12.39
N GLN A 153 -0.69 -11.10 13.13
CA GLN A 153 -0.51 -10.61 14.49
C GLN A 153 -0.11 -11.72 15.48
N HIS A 154 -0.48 -12.97 15.23
CA HIS A 154 -0.01 -14.11 16.01
C HIS A 154 1.51 -14.31 15.84
N ARG A 155 2.02 -14.17 14.62
CA ARG A 155 3.45 -14.35 14.29
C ARG A 155 4.33 -13.17 14.65
N LEU A 156 3.87 -11.96 14.34
CA LEU A 156 4.68 -10.73 14.42
C LEU A 156 4.38 -9.89 15.66
N GLY A 157 3.40 -10.33 16.45
CA GLY A 157 2.77 -9.47 17.45
C GLY A 157 1.87 -8.41 16.82
N ARG A 158 1.26 -7.63 17.69
CA ARG A 158 0.28 -6.60 17.31
C ARG A 158 0.92 -5.47 16.51
N PHE A 159 0.21 -4.96 15.50
CA PHE A 159 0.70 -3.86 14.69
C PHE A 159 0.98 -2.61 15.56
N PRO A 160 2.18 -2.01 15.49
CA PRO A 160 2.53 -0.84 16.29
C PRO A 160 1.92 0.44 15.68
N LEU A 161 0.59 0.57 15.74
CA LEU A 161 -0.17 1.66 15.09
C LEU A 161 0.28 3.05 15.54
N PHE A 162 0.64 3.22 16.82
CA PHE A 162 1.08 4.51 17.35
C PHE A 162 2.48 4.92 16.88
N ASN A 163 3.22 4.03 16.22
CA ASN A 163 4.51 4.32 15.59
C ASN A 163 4.43 4.43 14.07
N PHE A 164 3.22 4.28 13.51
CA PHE A 164 3.03 4.31 12.06
C PHE A 164 2.99 5.73 11.51
N TRP A 165 2.44 6.68 12.28
CA TRP A 165 2.24 8.05 11.84
C TRP A 165 2.25 9.03 13.02
N GLY A 166 2.48 10.30 12.73
CA GLY A 166 2.49 11.37 13.72
C GLY A 166 3.84 11.56 14.43
N PRO A 167 3.88 12.25 15.58
CA PRO A 167 5.12 12.66 16.25
C PRO A 167 5.94 11.49 16.82
N THR A 168 5.32 10.32 16.96
CA THR A 168 5.93 9.09 17.49
C THR A 168 6.30 8.10 16.38
N ALA A 169 6.23 8.52 15.11
CA ALA A 169 6.55 7.67 13.98
C ALA A 169 8.01 7.20 14.03
N ASP A 170 8.23 5.90 13.86
CA ASP A 170 9.57 5.31 13.83
C ASP A 170 9.62 4.00 13.03
N ILE A 171 10.78 3.36 13.02
CA ILE A 171 11.06 2.16 12.21
C ILE A 171 10.22 0.94 12.61
N ARG A 172 9.58 0.90 13.79
CA ARG A 172 8.87 -0.30 14.28
C ARG A 172 7.73 -0.69 13.34
N SER A 173 6.92 0.27 12.90
CA SER A 173 5.82 -0.01 11.98
C SER A 173 6.31 -0.40 10.60
N THR A 174 7.36 0.26 10.09
CA THR A 174 7.99 -0.13 8.82
C THR A 174 8.56 -1.55 8.88
N ARG A 175 9.22 -1.93 9.98
CA ARG A 175 9.73 -3.28 10.17
C ARG A 175 8.60 -4.31 10.19
N TRP A 176 7.54 -4.04 10.95
CA TRP A 176 6.36 -4.90 10.98
C TRP A 176 5.75 -5.09 9.58
N ILE A 177 5.62 -4.01 8.80
CA ILE A 177 5.09 -4.05 7.41
C ILE A 177 5.98 -4.89 6.50
N ALA A 178 7.30 -4.72 6.60
CA ALA A 178 8.26 -5.48 5.83
C ALA A 178 8.20 -6.98 6.18
N ASP A 179 8.20 -7.32 7.47
CA ASP A 179 8.13 -8.70 7.94
C ASP A 179 6.80 -9.36 7.54
N ALA A 180 5.67 -8.65 7.66
CA ALA A 180 4.37 -9.13 7.20
C ALA A 180 4.33 -9.36 5.68
N SER A 181 4.94 -8.48 4.90
CA SER A 181 5.00 -8.62 3.44
C SER A 181 5.88 -9.80 3.02
N VAL A 182 6.98 -10.04 3.73
CA VAL A 182 7.84 -11.23 3.53
C VAL A 182 7.09 -12.51 3.90
N ASP A 183 6.29 -12.50 4.97
CA ASP A 183 5.50 -13.65 5.39
C ASP A 183 4.39 -13.98 4.36
N VAL A 184 3.66 -12.97 3.89
CA VAL A 184 2.67 -13.12 2.81
C VAL A 184 3.33 -13.64 1.53
N TRP A 185 4.50 -13.10 1.16
CA TRP A 185 5.26 -13.58 0.00
C TRP A 185 5.61 -15.06 0.10
N LYS A 186 6.15 -15.50 1.25
CA LYS A 186 6.57 -16.88 1.46
C LYS A 186 5.40 -17.87 1.43
N GLN A 187 4.25 -17.48 1.97
CA GLN A 187 3.07 -18.35 2.04
C GLN A 187 2.30 -18.43 0.73
N HIS A 188 2.17 -17.30 0.05
CA HIS A 188 1.22 -17.18 -1.06
C HIS A 188 1.88 -16.96 -2.42
N SER A 189 3.12 -16.47 -2.44
CA SER A 189 3.89 -16.20 -3.68
C SER A 189 3.06 -15.45 -4.73
N PRO A 190 2.52 -14.26 -4.40
CA PRO A 190 1.65 -13.51 -5.30
C PRO A 190 2.38 -13.13 -6.58
N SER A 191 1.63 -12.98 -7.69
CA SER A 191 2.19 -12.49 -8.95
C SER A 191 2.66 -11.04 -8.86
N LEU A 192 1.92 -10.22 -8.09
CA LEU A 192 2.27 -8.83 -7.76
C LEU A 192 2.18 -8.62 -6.25
N LEU A 193 3.27 -8.14 -5.63
CA LEU A 193 3.29 -7.71 -4.24
C LEU A 193 3.54 -6.20 -4.17
N LEU A 194 2.57 -5.45 -3.67
CA LEU A 194 2.67 -4.02 -3.40
C LEU A 194 2.94 -3.83 -1.91
N VAL A 195 4.01 -3.14 -1.55
CA VAL A 195 4.42 -2.83 -0.17
C VAL A 195 4.61 -1.34 0.01
#